data_AF-A0A938S8G4-F1
#
_entry.id   AF-A0A938S8G4-F1
#
_cell.length_a   1.000
_cell.length_b   1.000
_cell.length_c   1.000
_cell.angle_alpha   90.00
_cell.angle_beta   90.00
_cell.angle_gamma   90.00
#
_symmetry.space_group_name_H-M   'P 1'
#
loop_
_entity.id
_entity.type
_entity.pdbx_description
1 polymer ?
#
loop_
_entity_poly.entity_id
_entity_poly.type
_entity_poly.pdbx_seq_one_letter_code
_entity_poly.pdbx_strand_id
1 'polypeptide(L)'
;MADVLFSERDLRWVFENQIERARQEINLFSEDYILGVSETDLVEHLVQEYKVHPPRLGEPFIAESGEVDVDVRGYPGYASGDDDTPVLVRGYRVEIHVAFTGIFDLFRYQPSRYSGSPPRAEIRPNYLVFAYQEPGVIRGEQVKDRINGSLDDVRNYLKWMEEDCARFNADLERNFRQIVAAKRERVLGNRQGLVNIGLPMKRRQDVAKTYAIPDVQRRAQIQKPVLKENLFVPEPALAQEEYEHILTVIGSWAMSVERSPDAFRNMREEDLRWHILVMLNSHYEGRATGETFNYHGKTDILIREGDRNAFIAECAFLGWPSIPNPEDRSDSRSTALARH
;
A
#
# COMPACT_ATOMS: atom_id res chain seq x y z
N MET A 1 -13.21 12.19 17.80
CA MET A 1 -13.20 13.65 18.01
C MET A 1 -13.20 14.27 16.62
N ALA A 2 -13.97 15.34 16.38
CA ALA A 2 -14.05 15.90 15.03
C ALA A 2 -12.75 16.65 14.68
N ASP A 3 -12.11 16.24 13.58
CA ASP A 3 -10.90 16.86 13.07
C ASP A 3 -11.25 18.05 12.15
N VAL A 4 -10.34 19.02 12.04
CA VAL A 4 -10.48 20.12 11.08
C VAL A 4 -9.94 19.65 9.73
N LEU A 5 -10.84 19.47 8.76
CA LEU A 5 -10.47 19.00 7.43
C LEU A 5 -9.68 20.08 6.68
N PHE A 6 -8.84 19.64 5.74
CA PHE A 6 -8.09 20.47 4.80
C PHE A 6 -7.23 21.56 5.48
N SER A 7 -6.61 21.23 6.62
CA SER A 7 -5.89 22.22 7.44
C SER A 7 -4.54 21.79 8.00
N GLU A 8 -4.17 20.50 7.93
CA GLU A 8 -2.94 20.02 8.57
C GLU A 8 -1.67 20.46 7.82
N ARG A 9 -1.69 20.35 6.48
CA ARG A 9 -0.55 20.68 5.60
C ARG A 9 -1.01 21.13 4.23
N ASP A 10 -0.17 21.87 3.52
CA ASP A 10 -0.43 22.24 2.12
C ASP A 10 -0.41 21.01 1.20
N LEU A 11 -1.38 20.92 0.28
CA LEU A 11 -1.42 19.91 -0.79
C LEU A 11 -0.15 19.93 -1.67
N ARG A 12 0.51 21.09 -1.78
CA ARG A 12 1.81 21.23 -2.44
C ARG A 12 2.86 20.27 -1.92
N TRP A 13 2.84 19.98 -0.61
CA TRP A 13 3.77 19.03 0.00
C TRP A 13 3.59 17.62 -0.58
N VAL A 14 2.34 17.21 -0.85
CA VAL A 14 2.06 15.91 -1.50
C VAL A 14 2.64 15.89 -2.91
N PHE A 15 2.44 16.96 -3.68
CA PHE A 15 2.97 17.08 -5.04
C PHE A 15 4.50 17.01 -5.09
N GLU A 16 5.18 17.74 -4.22
CA GLU A 16 6.64 17.72 -4.10
C GLU A 16 7.14 16.32 -3.71
N ASN A 17 6.49 15.68 -2.74
CA ASN A 17 6.85 14.34 -2.31
C ASN A 17 6.68 13.29 -3.42
N GLN A 18 5.65 13.40 -4.26
CA GLN A 18 5.48 12.50 -5.41
C GLN A 18 6.60 12.68 -6.45
N ILE A 19 6.98 13.93 -6.74
CA ILE A 19 8.10 14.21 -7.65
C ILE A 19 9.41 13.64 -7.08
N GLU A 20 9.65 13.81 -5.78
CA GLU A 20 10.87 13.34 -5.14
C GLU A 20 10.94 11.80 -5.09
N ARG A 21 9.84 11.12 -4.81
CA ARG A 21 9.76 9.65 -4.88
C ARG A 21 10.08 9.14 -6.29
N ALA A 22 9.46 9.73 -7.32
CA ALA A 22 9.75 9.38 -8.71
C ALA A 22 11.23 9.63 -9.07
N ARG A 23 11.81 10.74 -8.59
CA ARG A 23 13.23 11.04 -8.79
C ARG A 23 14.14 9.99 -8.15
N GLN A 24 13.82 9.54 -6.93
CA GLN A 24 14.57 8.50 -6.24
C GLN A 24 14.50 7.17 -7.00
N GLU A 25 13.32 6.80 -7.47
CA GLU A 25 13.12 5.60 -8.29
C GLU A 25 13.93 5.66 -9.60
N ILE A 26 13.86 6.77 -10.34
CA ILE A 26 14.66 6.97 -11.56
C ILE A 26 16.16 6.90 -11.27
N ASN A 27 16.59 7.31 -10.08
CA ASN A 27 17.99 7.21 -9.68
C ASN A 27 18.44 5.77 -9.42
N LEU A 28 17.54 4.90 -8.94
CA LEU A 28 17.81 3.48 -8.71
C LEU A 28 17.89 2.67 -10.01
N PHE A 29 17.31 3.15 -11.11
CA PHE A 29 17.43 2.50 -12.41
C PHE A 29 18.89 2.33 -12.85
N SER A 30 19.17 1.13 -13.37
CA SER A 30 20.49 0.77 -13.91
C SER A 30 20.81 1.59 -15.15
N GLU A 31 22.11 1.78 -15.39
CA GLU A 31 22.58 2.55 -16.56
C GLU A 31 22.16 1.92 -17.89
N ASP A 32 22.13 0.59 -17.96
CA ASP A 32 21.73 -0.13 -19.17
C ASP A 32 20.23 -0.03 -19.42
N TYR A 33 19.42 -0.12 -18.35
CA TYR A 33 17.97 0.03 -18.47
C TYR A 33 17.59 1.44 -18.90
N ILE A 34 18.10 2.47 -18.20
CA ILE A 34 17.71 3.86 -18.48
C ILE A 34 18.10 4.31 -19.89
N LEU A 35 19.11 3.70 -20.50
CA LEU A 35 19.54 3.96 -21.88
C LEU A 35 18.79 3.12 -22.91
N GLY A 36 18.41 1.89 -22.57
CA GLY A 36 17.75 0.94 -23.46
C GLY A 36 16.22 1.10 -23.55
N VAL A 37 15.58 1.59 -22.50
CA VAL A 37 14.13 1.81 -22.48
C VAL A 37 13.74 3.04 -23.30
N SER A 38 12.55 2.98 -23.91
CA SER A 38 11.91 4.12 -24.57
C SER A 38 11.60 5.21 -23.54
N GLU A 39 12.08 6.43 -23.79
CA GLU A 39 11.83 7.57 -22.91
C GLU A 39 10.33 7.86 -22.79
N THR A 40 9.59 7.76 -23.90
CA THR A 40 8.14 8.00 -23.93
C THR A 40 7.39 7.01 -23.07
N ASP A 41 7.70 5.71 -23.19
CA ASP A 41 6.98 4.66 -22.46
C ASP A 41 7.30 4.71 -20.97
N LEU A 42 8.56 4.99 -20.61
CA LEU A 42 8.98 5.17 -19.23
C LEU A 42 8.28 6.37 -18.58
N VAL A 43 8.20 7.51 -19.29
CA VAL A 43 7.51 8.70 -18.79
C VAL A 43 6.02 8.42 -18.64
N GLU A 44 5.38 7.77 -19.61
CA GLU A 44 3.95 7.43 -19.52
C GLU A 44 3.67 6.55 -18.29
N HIS A 45 4.52 5.55 -18.03
CA HIS A 45 4.42 4.69 -16.85
C HIS A 45 4.52 5.50 -15.56
N LEU A 46 5.56 6.31 -15.40
CA LEU A 46 5.75 7.16 -14.22
C LEU A 46 4.58 8.14 -14.03
N VAL A 47 4.06 8.72 -15.11
CA VAL A 47 2.89 9.61 -15.06
C VAL A 47 1.66 8.87 -14.54
N GLN A 48 1.43 7.61 -14.92
CA GLN A 48 0.27 6.85 -14.42
C GLN A 48 0.41 6.48 -12.94
N GLU A 49 1.61 6.14 -12.51
CA GLU A 49 1.89 5.72 -11.13
C GLU A 49 1.82 6.89 -10.13
N TYR A 50 2.40 8.04 -10.49
CA TYR A 50 2.53 9.19 -9.58
C TYR A 50 1.40 10.21 -9.71
N LYS A 51 0.37 9.92 -10.50
CA LYS A 51 -0.84 10.75 -10.58
C LYS A 51 -1.55 10.81 -9.23
N VAL A 52 -1.95 12.02 -8.85
CA VAL A 52 -2.74 12.23 -7.63
C VAL A 52 -4.20 12.45 -8.03
N HIS A 53 -5.09 11.71 -7.38
CA HIS A 53 -6.54 11.83 -7.59
C HIS A 53 -7.21 12.25 -6.27
N PRO A 54 -8.04 13.31 -6.29
CA PRO A 54 -8.78 13.73 -5.10
C PRO A 54 -9.80 12.65 -4.68
N PRO A 55 -10.15 12.57 -3.38
CA PRO A 55 -11.20 11.68 -2.92
C PRO A 55 -12.57 12.05 -3.51
N ARG A 56 -13.41 11.04 -3.75
CA ARG A 56 -14.80 11.24 -4.20
C ARG A 56 -15.78 10.81 -3.12
N LEU A 57 -16.63 11.72 -2.70
CA LEU A 57 -17.71 11.43 -1.75
C LEU A 57 -18.82 10.61 -2.41
N GLY A 58 -19.37 9.68 -1.65
CA GLY A 58 -20.62 8.99 -1.91
C GLY A 58 -21.79 9.65 -1.17
N GLU A 59 -22.90 8.92 -1.11
CA GLU A 59 -24.12 9.39 -0.46
C GLU A 59 -24.02 9.30 1.08
N PRO A 60 -24.53 10.31 1.82
CA PRO A 60 -24.59 10.29 3.28
C PRO A 60 -25.68 9.32 3.77
N PHE A 61 -25.43 8.65 4.88
CA PHE A 61 -26.42 7.83 5.58
C PHE A 61 -26.26 7.92 7.10
N ILE A 62 -27.34 7.69 7.85
CA ILE A 62 -27.31 7.62 9.31
C ILE A 62 -26.74 6.25 9.70
N ALA A 63 -25.61 6.23 10.38
CA ALA A 63 -24.95 5.00 10.81
C ALA A 63 -25.32 4.62 12.24
N GLU A 64 -25.39 5.61 13.13
CA GLU A 64 -25.74 5.40 14.53
C GLU A 64 -26.65 6.54 15.02
N SER A 65 -27.59 6.20 15.88
CA SER A 65 -28.40 7.19 16.58
C SER A 65 -28.85 6.65 17.93
N GLY A 66 -28.89 7.51 18.94
CA GLY A 66 -29.35 7.10 20.27
C GLY A 66 -29.39 8.23 21.29
N GLU A 67 -29.99 7.92 22.43
CA GLU A 67 -29.99 8.83 23.58
C GLU A 67 -28.61 8.88 24.23
N VAL A 68 -28.14 10.07 24.52
CA VAL A 68 -26.87 10.32 25.21
C VAL A 68 -27.05 11.42 26.25
N ASP A 69 -26.17 11.46 27.24
CA ASP A 69 -26.13 12.56 28.19
C ASP A 69 -25.26 13.67 27.60
N VAL A 70 -25.87 14.82 27.32
CA VAL A 70 -25.24 15.97 26.66
C VAL A 70 -24.88 17.00 27.72
N ASP A 71 -23.62 17.42 27.74
CA ASP A 71 -23.18 18.57 28.53
C ASP A 71 -23.70 19.86 27.89
N VAL A 72 -24.58 20.57 28.60
CA VAL A 72 -25.26 21.77 28.09
C VAL A 72 -24.53 23.08 28.41
N ARG A 73 -23.31 23.01 28.94
CA ARG A 73 -22.47 24.21 29.10
C ARG A 73 -22.28 24.90 27.74
N GLY A 74 -22.69 26.17 27.65
CA GLY A 74 -22.62 26.95 26.42
C GLY A 74 -23.80 26.78 25.45
N TYR A 75 -24.82 25.98 25.79
CA TYR A 75 -26.06 25.93 25.00
C TYR A 75 -26.98 27.11 25.33
N PRO A 76 -27.52 27.83 24.32
CA PRO A 76 -28.50 28.89 24.55
C PRO A 76 -29.74 28.36 25.30
N GLY A 77 -30.15 29.06 26.36
CA GLY A 77 -31.32 28.69 27.16
C GLY A 77 -31.05 27.75 28.34
N TYR A 78 -29.80 27.32 28.54
CA TYR A 78 -29.37 26.63 29.76
C TYR A 78 -28.52 27.60 30.61
N ALA A 79 -28.74 27.60 31.93
CA ALA A 79 -27.92 28.40 32.82
C ALA A 79 -26.51 27.79 32.87
N SER A 80 -25.50 28.54 32.45
CA SER A 80 -24.11 28.21 32.75
C SER A 80 -23.92 28.43 34.25
N GLY A 81 -23.66 27.37 35.01
CA GLY A 81 -23.24 27.50 36.41
C GLY A 81 -21.89 28.24 36.49
N ASP A 82 -21.64 28.93 37.61
CA ASP A 82 -20.35 29.56 37.90
C ASP A 82 -19.19 28.55 38.08
N ASP A 83 -19.53 27.27 38.25
CA ASP A 83 -18.57 26.18 38.44
C ASP A 83 -18.31 25.41 37.14
N ASP A 84 -17.07 24.94 36.96
CA ASP A 84 -16.62 24.06 35.85
C ASP A 84 -17.22 22.62 35.92
N THR A 85 -18.35 22.47 36.61
CA THR A 85 -19.04 21.18 36.78
C THR A 85 -19.91 20.91 35.56
N PRO A 86 -19.78 19.74 34.90
CA PRO A 86 -20.62 19.39 33.74
C PRO A 86 -22.11 19.37 34.12
N VAL A 87 -22.94 20.06 33.33
CA VAL A 87 -24.40 20.01 33.47
C VAL A 87 -24.91 19.06 32.41
N LEU A 88 -25.20 17.82 32.79
CA LEU A 88 -25.63 16.79 31.85
C LEU A 88 -27.16 16.74 31.77
N VAL A 89 -27.71 16.81 30.56
CA VAL A 89 -29.14 16.56 30.31
C VAL A 89 -29.29 15.45 29.29
N ARG A 90 -30.44 14.75 29.35
CA ARG A 90 -30.77 13.75 28.34
C ARG A 90 -30.92 14.43 26.97
N GLY A 91 -30.18 13.95 25.99
CA GLY A 91 -30.24 14.41 24.62
C GLY A 91 -30.19 13.24 23.65
N TYR A 92 -30.06 13.59 22.37
CA TYR A 92 -30.03 12.62 21.30
C TYR A 92 -28.85 12.91 20.38
N ARG A 93 -28.09 11.88 20.04
CA ARG A 93 -26.96 11.93 19.13
C ARG A 93 -27.30 11.20 17.84
N VAL A 94 -26.90 11.80 16.72
CA VAL A 94 -26.94 11.19 15.39
C VAL A 94 -25.56 11.26 14.77
N GLU A 95 -25.09 10.11 14.29
CA GLU A 95 -23.85 9.95 13.56
C GLU A 95 -24.15 9.65 12.09
N ILE A 96 -23.75 10.56 11.22
CA ILE A 96 -23.91 10.47 9.77
C ILE A 96 -22.57 10.09 9.16
N HIS A 97 -22.56 9.00 8.39
CA HIS A 97 -21.38 8.54 7.67
C HIS A 97 -21.52 8.91 6.19
N VAL A 98 -20.41 9.34 5.62
CA VAL A 98 -20.30 9.68 4.20
C VAL A 98 -19.18 8.84 3.64
N ALA A 99 -19.53 7.81 2.86
CA ALA A 99 -18.54 6.97 2.22
C ALA A 99 -17.70 7.80 1.24
N PHE A 100 -16.45 7.44 1.03
CA PHE A 100 -15.65 8.02 -0.05
C PHE A 100 -14.74 6.98 -0.71
N THR A 101 -14.26 7.31 -1.90
CA THR A 101 -13.24 6.54 -2.62
C THR A 101 -11.98 7.38 -2.79
N GLY A 102 -10.81 6.74 -2.75
CA GLY A 102 -9.51 7.41 -2.84
C GLY A 102 -8.73 7.42 -1.53
N ILE A 103 -7.66 8.21 -1.50
CA ILE A 103 -6.73 8.27 -0.37
C ILE A 103 -7.32 9.16 0.73
N PHE A 104 -7.66 8.58 1.89
CA PHE A 104 -8.31 9.32 2.98
C PHE A 104 -7.41 10.42 3.58
N ASP A 105 -6.09 10.23 3.56
CA ASP A 105 -5.14 11.24 4.05
C ASP A 105 -5.26 12.57 3.29
N LEU A 106 -5.77 12.57 2.05
CA LEU A 106 -5.96 13.80 1.28
C LEU A 106 -6.93 14.79 1.97
N PHE A 107 -7.86 14.31 2.78
CA PHE A 107 -8.74 15.19 3.58
C PHE A 107 -8.00 16.02 4.63
N ARG A 108 -6.74 15.71 4.93
CA ARG A 108 -5.90 16.49 5.85
C ARG A 108 -5.17 17.64 5.14
N TYR A 109 -5.05 17.59 3.82
CA TYR A 109 -4.25 18.54 3.05
C TYR A 109 -5.08 19.71 2.51
N GLN A 110 -4.58 20.91 2.71
CA GLN A 110 -5.19 22.15 2.28
C GLN A 110 -4.90 22.42 0.79
N PRO A 111 -5.93 22.60 -0.06
CA PRO A 111 -5.73 23.04 -1.44
C PRO A 111 -5.24 24.49 -1.51
N SER A 112 -4.74 24.90 -2.67
CA SER A 112 -4.20 26.24 -2.92
C SER A 112 -5.22 27.36 -2.68
N ARG A 113 -6.50 27.05 -2.88
CA ARG A 113 -7.65 27.87 -2.50
C ARG A 113 -8.32 27.28 -1.26
N TYR A 114 -8.69 28.13 -0.31
CA TYR A 114 -9.32 27.71 0.94
C TYR A 114 -10.33 28.76 1.45
N SER A 115 -11.15 28.36 2.42
CA SER A 115 -12.06 29.23 3.16
C SER A 115 -11.56 29.46 4.60
N GLY A 116 -11.95 30.57 5.23
CA GLY A 116 -11.60 30.86 6.63
C GLY A 116 -12.35 30.00 7.66
N SER A 117 -13.22 29.09 7.20
CA SER A 117 -14.01 28.19 8.05
C SER A 117 -14.02 26.80 7.42
N PRO A 118 -12.92 26.04 7.54
CA PRO A 118 -12.86 24.68 7.01
C PRO A 118 -13.87 23.75 7.70
N PRO A 119 -14.44 22.79 6.96
CA PRO A 119 -15.39 21.83 7.52
C PRO A 119 -14.72 20.93 8.56
N ARG A 120 -15.51 20.40 9.49
CA ARG A 120 -15.04 19.49 10.54
C ARG A 120 -15.74 18.14 10.41
N ALA A 121 -14.96 17.08 10.42
CA ALA A 121 -15.45 15.71 10.45
C ALA A 121 -14.38 14.81 11.06
N GLU A 122 -14.78 13.68 11.61
CA GLU A 122 -13.83 12.63 11.97
C GLU A 122 -13.49 11.82 10.71
N ILE A 123 -12.19 11.66 10.43
CA ILE A 123 -11.70 10.92 9.26
C ILE A 123 -11.49 9.46 9.68
N ARG A 124 -12.30 8.55 9.16
CA ARG A 124 -12.11 7.09 9.32
C ARG A 124 -11.71 6.46 7.99
N PRO A 125 -11.14 5.23 8.00
CA PRO A 125 -10.96 4.48 6.76
C PRO A 125 -12.29 4.36 6.01
N ASN A 126 -12.34 4.86 4.77
CA ASN A 126 -13.50 4.89 3.85
C ASN A 126 -14.69 5.78 4.23
N TYR A 127 -14.70 6.45 5.39
CA TYR A 127 -15.84 7.27 5.83
C TYR A 127 -15.42 8.60 6.44
N LEU A 128 -16.13 9.68 6.07
CA LEU A 128 -16.19 10.90 6.86
C LEU A 128 -17.37 10.79 7.82
N VAL A 129 -17.11 11.08 9.10
CA VAL A 129 -18.10 10.92 10.17
C VAL A 129 -18.48 12.29 10.73
N PHE A 130 -19.76 12.60 10.63
CA PHE A 130 -20.36 13.82 11.15
C PHE A 130 -21.27 13.46 12.32
N ALA A 131 -20.88 13.89 13.53
CA ALA A 131 -21.65 13.65 14.74
C ALA A 131 -22.37 14.93 15.19
N TYR A 132 -23.68 14.85 15.35
CA TYR A 132 -24.53 15.93 15.86
C TYR A 132 -25.17 15.50 17.17
N GLN A 133 -25.15 16.39 18.16
CA GLN A 133 -25.78 16.17 19.46
C GLN A 133 -26.65 17.38 19.84
N GLU A 134 -27.88 17.11 20.25
CA GLU A 134 -28.80 18.14 20.75
C GLU A 134 -29.41 17.71 22.09
N PRO A 135 -29.53 18.63 23.06
CA PRO A 135 -30.23 18.36 24.30
C PRO A 135 -31.73 18.21 24.05
N GLY A 136 -32.35 17.22 24.70
CA GLY A 136 -33.75 16.85 24.46
C GLY A 136 -33.97 16.16 23.11
N VAL A 137 -34.96 16.66 22.36
CA VAL A 137 -35.39 16.05 21.09
C VAL A 137 -34.60 16.64 19.91
N ILE A 138 -34.09 15.75 19.06
CA ILE A 138 -33.36 16.15 17.87
C ILE A 138 -34.28 16.82 16.83
N ARG A 139 -33.85 17.99 16.33
CA ARG A 139 -34.59 18.70 15.27
C ARG A 139 -34.06 18.27 13.90
N GLY A 140 -34.71 17.27 13.30
CA GLY A 140 -34.28 16.66 12.03
C GLY A 140 -33.96 17.66 10.90
N GLU A 141 -34.80 18.67 10.69
CA GLU A 141 -34.55 19.72 9.68
C GLU A 141 -33.28 20.53 9.97
N GLN A 142 -33.00 20.88 11.23
CA GLN A 142 -31.78 21.62 11.58
C GLN A 142 -30.52 20.77 11.38
N VAL A 143 -30.58 19.49 11.73
CA VAL A 143 -29.47 18.55 11.50
C VAL A 143 -29.22 18.39 10.01
N LYS A 144 -30.29 18.27 9.21
CA LYS A 144 -30.24 18.19 7.75
C LYS A 144 -29.59 19.43 7.12
N ASP A 145 -29.95 20.63 7.57
CA ASP A 145 -29.35 21.87 7.07
C ASP A 145 -27.85 21.96 7.43
N ARG A 146 -27.48 21.58 8.67
CA ARG A 146 -26.08 21.57 9.11
C ARG A 146 -25.22 20.58 8.33
N ILE A 147 -25.73 19.36 8.09
CA ILE A 147 -24.98 18.37 7.30
C ILE A 147 -24.88 18.79 5.84
N ASN A 148 -25.93 19.37 5.24
CA ASN A 148 -25.87 19.85 3.87
C ASN A 148 -24.83 20.97 3.71
N GLY A 149 -24.82 21.95 4.62
CA GLY A 149 -23.79 23.01 4.60
C GLY A 149 -22.38 22.44 4.75
N SER A 150 -22.18 21.51 5.69
CA SER A 150 -20.88 20.86 5.90
C SER A 150 -20.44 20.07 4.67
N LEU A 151 -21.36 19.36 4.01
CA LEU A 151 -21.08 18.61 2.78
C LEU A 151 -20.77 19.53 1.60
N ASP A 152 -21.47 20.66 1.49
CA ASP A 152 -21.21 21.65 0.44
C ASP A 152 -19.83 22.29 0.61
N ASP A 153 -19.43 22.56 1.85
CA ASP A 153 -18.06 23.00 2.14
C ASP A 153 -17.04 21.94 1.73
N VAL A 154 -17.21 20.67 2.14
CA VAL A 154 -16.29 19.60 1.73
C VAL A 154 -16.24 19.46 0.20
N ARG A 155 -17.38 19.53 -0.49
CA ARG A 155 -17.44 19.48 -1.97
C ARG A 155 -16.69 20.65 -2.61
N ASN A 156 -16.78 21.85 -2.04
CA ASN A 156 -16.04 23.02 -2.52
C ASN A 156 -14.52 22.82 -2.38
N TYR A 157 -14.07 22.31 -1.23
CA TYR A 157 -12.66 21.97 -1.01
C TYR A 157 -12.16 20.88 -1.97
N LEU A 158 -12.96 19.82 -2.18
CA LEU A 158 -12.64 18.76 -3.13
C LEU A 158 -12.57 19.28 -4.57
N LYS A 159 -13.42 20.24 -4.94
CA LYS A 159 -13.35 20.89 -6.26
C LYS A 159 -12.05 21.68 -6.44
N TRP A 160 -11.65 22.47 -5.44
CA TRP A 160 -10.36 23.19 -5.51
C TRP A 160 -9.17 22.23 -5.54
N MET A 161 -9.24 21.14 -4.79
CA MET A 161 -8.24 20.08 -4.83
C MET A 161 -8.19 19.39 -6.20
N GLU A 162 -9.34 19.16 -6.84
CA GLU A 162 -9.41 18.59 -8.18
C GLU A 162 -8.74 19.48 -9.22
N GLU A 163 -8.97 20.80 -9.15
CA GLU A 163 -8.29 21.78 -10.00
C GLU A 163 -6.77 21.78 -9.78
N ASP A 164 -6.32 21.70 -8.53
CA ASP A 164 -4.89 21.64 -8.18
C ASP A 164 -4.24 20.35 -8.69
N CYS A 165 -4.87 19.21 -8.42
CA CYS A 165 -4.42 17.90 -8.90
C CYS A 165 -4.40 17.85 -10.43
N ALA A 166 -5.38 18.43 -11.11
CA ALA A 166 -5.39 18.48 -12.57
C ALA A 166 -4.20 19.28 -13.14
N ARG A 167 -3.88 20.44 -12.53
CA ARG A 167 -2.69 21.22 -12.92
C ARG A 167 -1.40 20.44 -12.67
N PHE A 168 -1.26 19.84 -11.50
CA PHE A 168 -0.11 19.01 -11.16
C PHE A 168 0.06 17.83 -12.14
N ASN A 169 -1.00 17.07 -12.38
CA ASN A 169 -0.99 15.91 -13.26
C ASN A 169 -0.67 16.28 -14.71
N ALA A 170 -1.05 17.48 -15.18
CA ALA A 170 -0.70 17.99 -16.50
C ALA A 170 0.79 18.34 -16.61
N ASP A 171 1.42 18.79 -15.52
CA ASP A 171 2.85 19.12 -15.49
C ASP A 171 3.76 17.90 -15.28
N LEU A 172 3.23 16.76 -14.79
CA LEU A 172 3.99 15.54 -14.51
C LEU A 172 4.80 15.05 -15.71
N GLU A 173 4.20 15.01 -16.91
CA GLU A 173 4.88 14.54 -18.13
C GLU A 173 6.13 15.36 -18.45
N ARG A 174 6.01 16.70 -18.37
CA ARG A 174 7.13 17.61 -18.58
C ARG A 174 8.21 17.42 -17.52
N ASN A 175 7.82 17.31 -16.26
CA ASN A 175 8.74 17.14 -15.14
C ASN A 175 9.51 15.81 -15.25
N PHE A 176 8.82 14.71 -15.51
CA PHE A 176 9.45 13.39 -15.62
C PHE A 176 10.34 13.27 -16.85
N ARG A 177 9.98 13.84 -18.00
CA ARG A 177 10.89 13.96 -19.15
C ARG A 177 12.20 14.64 -18.77
N GLN A 178 12.15 15.76 -18.06
CA GLN A 178 13.35 16.48 -17.63
C GLN A 178 14.22 15.63 -16.69
N ILE A 179 13.62 14.92 -15.74
CA ILE A 179 14.36 14.07 -14.79
C ILE A 179 15.00 12.87 -15.50
N VAL A 180 14.27 12.21 -16.39
CA VAL A 180 14.78 11.08 -17.19
C VAL A 180 15.91 11.54 -18.12
N ALA A 181 15.72 12.64 -18.84
CA ALA A 181 16.73 13.19 -19.74
C ALA A 181 18.03 13.54 -18.98
N ALA A 182 17.92 14.21 -17.82
CA ALA A 182 19.07 14.54 -16.98
C ALA A 182 19.83 13.30 -16.49
N LYS A 183 19.11 12.23 -16.10
CA LYS A 183 19.73 10.95 -15.72
C LYS A 183 20.44 10.30 -16.91
N ARG A 184 19.83 10.28 -18.10
CA ARG A 184 20.44 9.72 -19.32
C ARG A 184 21.71 10.47 -19.70
N GLU A 185 21.67 11.80 -19.69
CA GLU A 185 22.83 12.65 -19.98
C GLU A 185 23.98 12.38 -19.00
N ARG A 186 23.68 12.29 -17.69
CA ARG A 186 24.67 11.95 -16.67
C ARG A 186 25.32 10.59 -16.91
N VAL A 187 24.54 9.57 -17.26
CA VAL A 187 25.05 8.22 -17.54
C VAL A 187 25.92 8.22 -18.81
N LEU A 188 25.50 8.88 -19.88
CA LEU A 188 26.29 9.02 -21.11
C LEU A 188 27.61 9.77 -20.86
N GLY A 189 27.56 10.86 -20.10
CA GLY A 189 28.75 11.63 -19.71
C GLY A 189 29.74 10.80 -18.91
N ASN A 190 29.26 10.00 -17.95
CA ASN A 190 30.10 9.08 -17.19
C ASN A 190 30.73 8.01 -18.09
N ARG A 191 29.98 7.41 -19.01
CA ARG A 191 30.50 6.44 -19.98
C ARG A 191 31.58 7.04 -20.86
N GLN A 192 31.37 8.24 -21.39
CA GLN A 192 32.36 8.94 -22.20
C GLN A 192 33.62 9.28 -21.39
N GLY A 193 33.45 9.71 -20.14
CA GLY A 193 34.56 9.95 -19.21
C GLY A 193 35.39 8.69 -18.98
N LEU A 194 34.74 7.53 -18.79
CA LEU A 194 35.44 6.26 -18.61
C LEU A 194 36.20 5.80 -19.87
N VAL A 195 35.67 6.05 -21.06
CA VAL A 195 36.40 5.80 -22.32
C VAL A 195 37.67 6.66 -22.39
N ASN A 196 37.58 7.92 -21.98
CA ASN A 196 38.73 8.84 -21.97
C ASN A 196 39.83 8.45 -20.96
N ILE A 197 39.51 7.64 -19.94
CA ILE A 197 40.49 7.11 -18.98
C ILE A 197 41.41 6.05 -19.64
N GLY A 198 40.98 5.40 -20.72
CA GLY A 198 41.85 4.54 -21.53
C GLY A 198 42.28 3.21 -20.89
N LEU A 199 41.72 2.84 -19.74
CA LEU A 199 42.01 1.58 -19.04
C LEU A 199 41.02 0.47 -19.45
N PRO A 200 41.46 -0.79 -19.58
CA PRO A 200 40.58 -1.90 -19.96
C PRO A 200 39.52 -2.17 -18.89
N MET A 201 38.25 -2.14 -19.28
CA MET A 201 37.14 -2.44 -18.38
C MET A 201 36.99 -3.95 -18.17
N LYS A 202 37.01 -4.38 -16.90
CA LYS A 202 36.55 -5.72 -16.52
C LYS A 202 35.04 -5.79 -16.77
N ARG A 203 34.59 -6.55 -17.77
CA ARG A 203 33.16 -6.79 -18.00
C ARG A 203 32.53 -7.36 -16.72
N ARG A 204 31.52 -6.69 -16.18
CA ARG A 204 30.60 -7.33 -15.22
C ARG A 204 29.84 -8.42 -15.98
N GLN A 205 29.97 -9.66 -15.54
CA GLN A 205 29.21 -10.78 -16.09
C GLN A 205 27.76 -10.81 -15.58
N ASP A 206 27.43 -10.06 -14.52
CA ASP A 206 26.08 -10.00 -13.94
C ASP A 206 25.41 -8.65 -14.19
N VAL A 207 24.98 -8.41 -15.42
CA VAL A 207 23.88 -7.48 -15.64
C VAL A 207 22.73 -8.34 -16.15
N ALA A 208 21.76 -8.59 -15.28
CA ALA A 208 20.43 -9.00 -15.69
C ALA A 208 19.93 -7.94 -16.68
N LYS A 209 20.16 -8.22 -17.97
CA LYS A 209 19.48 -7.52 -19.05
C LYS A 209 18.01 -7.77 -18.81
N THR A 210 17.20 -6.73 -18.94
CA THR A 210 15.74 -6.73 -18.75
C THR A 210 15.30 -6.44 -17.31
N TYR A 211 15.34 -5.16 -16.93
CA TYR A 211 14.27 -4.64 -16.08
C TYR A 211 13.07 -4.54 -17.02
N ALA A 212 12.13 -5.48 -16.89
CA ALA A 212 10.90 -5.46 -17.66
C ALA A 212 10.08 -4.24 -17.21
N ILE A 213 9.57 -3.47 -18.16
CA ILE A 213 8.54 -2.47 -17.89
C ILE A 213 7.38 -3.24 -17.26
N PRO A 214 6.87 -2.86 -16.07
CA PRO A 214 5.65 -3.46 -15.55
C PRO A 214 4.56 -3.31 -16.62
N ASP A 215 4.02 -4.45 -17.03
CA ASP A 215 3.14 -4.59 -18.17
C ASP A 215 2.10 -3.47 -18.18
N VAL A 216 2.03 -2.75 -19.30
CA VAL A 216 1.14 -1.60 -19.48
C VAL A 216 -0.29 -2.13 -19.48
N GLN A 217 -0.90 -2.25 -18.31
CA GLN A 217 -2.33 -2.36 -18.14
C GLN A 217 -2.94 -1.04 -18.60
N ARG A 218 -3.07 -0.88 -19.93
CA ARG A 218 -3.90 0.15 -20.56
C ARG A 218 -5.26 0.02 -19.91
N ARG A 219 -5.62 0.99 -19.06
CA ARG A 219 -6.99 1.15 -18.58
C ARG A 219 -7.87 1.42 -19.80
N ALA A 220 -8.41 0.35 -20.38
CA ALA A 220 -9.44 0.43 -21.39
C ALA A 220 -10.66 1.09 -20.75
N GLN A 221 -10.94 2.33 -21.12
CA GLN A 221 -12.27 2.89 -20.92
C GLN A 221 -13.24 2.16 -21.85
N ILE A 222 -14.11 1.33 -21.28
CA ILE A 222 -15.38 0.97 -21.92
C ILE A 222 -16.47 1.04 -20.85
N GLN A 223 -17.39 1.99 -20.98
CA GLN A 223 -18.67 1.93 -20.27
C GLN A 223 -19.73 1.21 -21.13
N LYS A 224 -20.14 0.03 -20.63
CA LYS A 224 -21.48 -0.63 -20.55
C LYS A 224 -22.34 -0.81 -21.83
N PRO A 225 -23.04 -1.96 -22.01
CA PRO A 225 -24.05 -2.47 -21.06
C PRO A 225 -24.06 -3.99 -20.76
N VAL A 226 -24.97 -4.34 -19.84
CA VAL A 226 -25.15 -5.58 -19.06
C VAL A 226 -25.37 -6.84 -19.90
N LEU A 227 -24.70 -7.93 -19.54
CA LEU A 227 -25.25 -9.28 -19.64
C LEU A 227 -24.97 -10.04 -18.34
N LYS A 228 -26.02 -10.60 -17.74
CA LYS A 228 -25.93 -11.67 -16.76
C LYS A 228 -25.49 -12.92 -17.52
N GLU A 229 -24.42 -13.57 -17.08
CA GLU A 229 -24.34 -15.03 -16.98
C GLU A 229 -23.11 -15.43 -16.16
N ASN A 230 -23.35 -16.34 -15.24
CA ASN A 230 -22.44 -16.86 -14.25
C ASN A 230 -21.53 -17.95 -14.88
N LEU A 231 -20.34 -18.11 -14.26
CA LEU A 231 -19.49 -19.31 -14.24
C LEU A 231 -18.48 -19.52 -15.38
N PHE A 232 -17.33 -18.84 -15.25
CA PHE A 232 -16.02 -19.49 -15.36
C PHE A 232 -15.04 -18.72 -14.47
N VAL A 233 -14.70 -19.29 -13.31
CA VAL A 233 -13.63 -18.77 -12.44
C VAL A 233 -12.37 -19.56 -12.81
N PRO A 234 -11.45 -19.01 -13.63
CA PRO A 234 -10.15 -19.66 -13.84
C PRO A 234 -9.47 -19.84 -12.48
N GLU A 235 -8.79 -20.96 -12.30
CA GLU A 235 -7.98 -21.18 -11.10
C GLU A 235 -7.01 -20.00 -10.92
N PRO A 236 -6.80 -19.49 -9.70
CA PRO A 236 -5.84 -18.42 -9.46
C PRO A 236 -4.46 -18.92 -9.86
N ALA A 237 -4.00 -18.48 -11.03
CA ALA A 237 -2.66 -18.74 -11.51
C ALA A 237 -1.76 -17.65 -10.93
N LEU A 238 -0.70 -18.05 -10.22
CA LEU A 238 0.37 -17.10 -9.92
C LEU A 238 0.93 -16.55 -11.23
N ALA A 239 1.10 -15.23 -11.27
CA ALA A 239 1.91 -14.62 -12.31
C ALA A 239 3.33 -15.24 -12.27
N GLN A 240 3.92 -15.52 -13.43
CA GLN A 240 5.24 -16.16 -13.53
C GLN A 240 6.30 -15.34 -12.77
N GLU A 241 6.16 -14.02 -12.77
CA GLU A 241 7.02 -13.07 -12.09
C GLU A 241 6.96 -13.24 -10.55
N GLU A 242 5.77 -13.51 -10.01
CA GLU A 242 5.58 -13.77 -8.58
C GLU A 242 6.18 -15.12 -8.18
N TYR A 243 6.04 -16.14 -9.02
CA TYR A 243 6.67 -17.44 -8.81
C TYR A 243 8.21 -17.31 -8.74
N GLU A 244 8.81 -16.57 -9.69
CA GLU A 244 10.24 -16.31 -9.72
C GLU A 244 10.72 -15.45 -8.55
N HIS A 245 9.88 -14.50 -8.10
CA HIS A 245 10.16 -13.69 -6.93
C HIS A 245 10.24 -14.55 -5.65
N ILE A 246 9.27 -15.44 -5.43
CA ILE A 246 9.26 -16.37 -4.28
C ILE A 246 10.55 -17.21 -4.25
N LEU A 247 10.94 -17.78 -5.40
CA LEU A 247 12.18 -18.56 -5.51
C LEU A 247 13.42 -17.71 -5.23
N THR A 248 13.44 -16.46 -5.69
CA THR A 248 14.55 -15.53 -5.44
C THR A 248 14.68 -15.17 -3.96
N VAL A 249 13.56 -14.95 -3.27
CA VAL A 249 13.51 -14.66 -1.84
C VAL A 249 14.00 -15.87 -1.03
N ILE A 250 13.48 -17.07 -1.33
CA ILE A 250 13.90 -18.32 -0.66
C ILE A 250 15.39 -18.59 -0.92
N GLY A 251 15.86 -18.44 -2.15
CA GLY A 251 17.26 -18.65 -2.51
C GLY A 251 18.21 -17.63 -1.86
N SER A 252 17.79 -16.37 -1.74
CA SER A 252 18.56 -15.34 -1.05
C SER A 252 18.70 -15.62 0.45
N TRP A 253 17.62 -16.09 1.06
CA TRP A 253 17.63 -16.52 2.46
C TRP A 253 18.55 -17.74 2.66
N ALA A 254 18.47 -18.74 1.78
CA ALA A 254 19.33 -19.94 1.85
C ALA A 254 20.82 -19.56 1.78
N MET A 255 21.20 -18.66 0.86
CA MET A 255 22.57 -18.12 0.79
C MET A 255 23.00 -17.39 2.08
N SER A 256 22.09 -16.70 2.77
CA SER A 256 22.40 -16.06 4.05
C SER A 256 22.65 -17.07 5.17
N VAL A 257 21.94 -18.20 5.17
CA VAL A 257 22.19 -19.31 6.10
C VAL A 257 23.56 -19.94 5.85
N GLU A 258 23.90 -20.20 4.58
CA GLU A 258 25.21 -20.74 4.20
C GLU A 258 26.38 -19.82 4.53
N ARG A 259 26.19 -18.49 4.42
CA ARG A 259 27.23 -17.50 4.71
C ARG A 259 27.44 -17.23 6.20
N SER A 260 26.46 -17.58 7.04
CA SER A 260 26.49 -17.27 8.48
C SER A 260 26.14 -18.50 9.34
N PRO A 261 26.84 -19.63 9.20
CA PRO A 261 26.47 -20.89 9.85
C PRO A 261 26.41 -20.78 11.38
N ASP A 262 27.26 -19.96 12.01
CA ASP A 262 27.26 -19.75 13.46
C ASP A 262 25.99 -19.08 14.00
N ALA A 263 25.30 -18.28 13.17
CA ALA A 263 24.05 -17.64 13.55
C ALA A 263 22.87 -18.63 13.58
N PHE A 264 22.94 -19.69 12.77
CA PHE A 264 21.87 -20.66 12.59
C PHE A 264 22.17 -22.04 13.21
N ARG A 265 23.38 -22.26 13.75
CA ARG A 265 23.84 -23.57 14.27
C ARG A 265 22.98 -24.17 15.38
N ASN A 266 22.29 -23.34 16.16
CA ASN A 266 21.45 -23.77 17.27
C ASN A 266 19.97 -23.90 16.88
N MET A 267 19.62 -23.60 15.62
CA MET A 267 18.26 -23.66 15.11
C MET A 267 18.00 -25.06 14.55
N ARG A 268 16.83 -25.61 14.85
CA ARG A 268 16.35 -26.85 14.26
C ARG A 268 15.75 -26.54 12.88
N GLU A 269 15.53 -27.58 12.08
CA GLU A 269 14.90 -27.44 10.77
C GLU A 269 13.55 -26.68 10.84
N GLU A 270 12.75 -26.94 11.88
CA GLU A 270 11.49 -26.24 12.12
C GLU A 270 11.67 -24.73 12.31
N ASP A 271 12.71 -24.33 13.04
CA ASP A 271 13.00 -22.93 13.34
C ASP A 271 13.47 -22.21 12.07
N LEU A 272 14.17 -22.91 11.17
CA LEU A 272 14.54 -22.43 9.84
C LEU A 272 13.30 -22.24 8.94
N ARG A 273 12.37 -23.18 8.94
CA ARG A 273 11.10 -23.05 8.19
C ARG A 273 10.27 -21.86 8.66
N TRP A 274 10.21 -21.61 9.97
CA TRP A 274 9.54 -20.42 10.52
C TRP A 274 10.15 -19.12 9.99
N HIS A 275 11.48 -19.06 9.83
CA HIS A 275 12.13 -17.87 9.29
C HIS A 275 11.77 -17.63 7.81
N ILE A 276 11.69 -18.69 7.00
CA ILE A 276 11.20 -18.57 5.62
C ILE A 276 9.77 -18.05 5.60
N LEU A 277 8.89 -18.58 6.46
CA LEU A 277 7.49 -18.16 6.51
C LEU A 277 7.33 -16.69 6.93
N VAL A 278 8.07 -16.24 7.95
CA VAL A 278 8.06 -14.84 8.39
C VAL A 278 8.57 -13.91 7.29
N MET A 279 9.65 -14.31 6.60
CA MET A 279 10.18 -13.58 5.44
C MET A 279 9.15 -13.47 4.33
N LEU A 280 8.53 -14.58 3.90
CA LEU A 280 7.52 -14.55 2.84
C LEU A 280 6.29 -13.71 3.26
N ASN A 281 5.87 -13.80 4.52
CA ASN A 281 4.78 -12.96 5.02
C ASN A 281 5.08 -11.45 5.02
N SER A 282 6.35 -11.05 5.06
CA SER A 282 6.74 -9.63 4.89
C SER A 282 6.52 -9.13 3.47
N HIS A 283 6.59 -10.03 2.47
CA HIS A 283 6.35 -9.71 1.06
C HIS A 283 4.88 -9.88 0.66
N TYR A 284 4.15 -10.79 1.32
CA TYR A 284 2.79 -11.18 0.94
C TYR A 284 1.72 -10.76 1.95
N GLU A 285 1.96 -9.73 2.77
CA GLU A 285 1.00 -9.16 3.73
C GLU A 285 0.30 -10.21 4.64
N GLY A 286 1.01 -11.27 5.04
CA GLY A 286 0.42 -12.34 5.86
C GLY A 286 -0.34 -13.44 5.10
N ARG A 287 -0.31 -13.44 3.76
CA ARG A 287 -0.98 -14.46 2.90
C ARG A 287 -0.17 -15.73 2.68
N ALA A 288 1.08 -15.79 3.15
CA ALA A 288 1.85 -17.02 3.20
C ALA A 288 1.48 -17.77 4.48
N THR A 289 0.75 -18.88 4.33
CA THR A 289 0.31 -19.69 5.46
C THR A 289 1.04 -21.02 5.40
N GLY A 290 1.81 -21.36 6.43
CA GLY A 290 2.20 -22.75 6.63
C GLY A 290 0.94 -23.49 7.09
N GLU A 291 0.36 -24.36 6.27
CA GLU A 291 -0.71 -25.21 6.79
C GLU A 291 -0.10 -26.17 7.81
N THR A 292 -0.38 -25.88 9.07
CA THR A 292 -0.48 -26.85 10.15
C THR A 292 0.76 -27.70 10.39
N PHE A 293 1.41 -27.45 11.53
CA PHE A 293 2.15 -28.45 12.29
C PHE A 293 1.24 -29.64 12.61
N ASN A 294 0.89 -30.46 11.62
CA ASN A 294 0.52 -31.83 11.88
C ASN A 294 1.83 -32.59 11.99
N TYR A 295 2.11 -33.02 13.22
CA TYR A 295 2.84 -34.25 13.52
C TYR A 295 2.96 -35.12 12.25
N HIS A 296 4.18 -35.48 11.83
CA HIS A 296 4.50 -36.39 10.71
C HIS A 296 5.03 -35.80 9.37
N GLY A 297 5.94 -34.82 9.43
CA GLY A 297 7.18 -34.91 8.64
C GLY A 297 7.15 -34.58 7.13
N LYS A 298 6.09 -34.01 6.58
CA LYS A 298 6.13 -33.32 5.26
C LYS A 298 5.48 -31.95 5.37
N THR A 299 6.16 -30.91 4.89
CA THR A 299 5.68 -29.52 5.03
C THR A 299 5.83 -28.77 3.72
N ASP A 300 4.70 -28.48 3.10
CA ASP A 300 4.61 -27.61 1.93
C ASP A 300 4.40 -26.15 2.38
N ILE A 301 5.17 -25.21 1.82
CA ILE A 301 4.93 -23.77 1.96
C ILE A 301 3.78 -23.40 1.02
N LEU A 302 2.68 -22.90 1.58
CA LEU A 302 1.51 -22.48 0.81
C LEU A 302 1.39 -20.95 0.78
N ILE A 303 1.11 -20.40 -0.39
CA ILE A 303 0.63 -19.01 -0.52
C ILE A 303 -0.81 -19.06 -0.98
N ARG A 304 -1.69 -18.35 -0.27
CA ARG A 304 -3.14 -18.40 -0.48
C ARG A 304 -3.69 -17.10 -1.03
N GLU A 305 -4.69 -17.24 -1.90
CA GLU A 305 -5.56 -16.14 -2.32
C GLU A 305 -7.01 -16.51 -1.97
N GLY A 306 -7.55 -15.89 -0.92
CA GLY A 306 -8.82 -16.31 -0.32
C GLY A 306 -8.72 -17.72 0.27
N ASP A 307 -9.66 -18.60 -0.10
CA ASP A 307 -9.71 -20.00 0.36
C ASP A 307 -8.95 -20.99 -0.55
N ARG A 308 -8.13 -20.49 -1.49
CA ARG A 308 -7.45 -21.32 -2.51
C ARG A 308 -5.93 -21.20 -2.43
N ASN A 309 -5.24 -22.34 -2.63
CA ASN A 309 -3.79 -22.39 -2.70
C ASN A 309 -3.33 -21.93 -4.09
N ALA A 310 -2.54 -20.88 -4.13
CA ALA A 310 -1.99 -20.32 -5.36
C ALA A 310 -0.55 -20.84 -5.59
N PHE A 311 0.20 -21.13 -4.52
CA PHE A 311 1.57 -21.66 -4.55
C PHE A 311 1.74 -22.82 -3.57
N ILE A 312 2.53 -23.82 -3.95
CA ILE A 312 2.93 -24.95 -3.11
C ILE A 312 4.42 -25.22 -3.34
N ALA A 313 5.23 -25.20 -2.29
CA ALA A 313 6.64 -25.60 -2.38
C ALA A 313 7.07 -26.52 -1.24
N GLU A 314 7.66 -27.66 -1.60
CA GLU A 314 8.30 -28.57 -0.65
C GLU A 314 9.74 -28.09 -0.37
N CYS A 315 10.11 -27.95 0.91
CA CYS A 315 11.44 -27.52 1.33
C CYS A 315 12.14 -28.61 2.14
N ALA A 316 13.31 -29.06 1.68
CA ALA A 316 14.13 -30.08 2.35
C ALA A 316 15.47 -29.51 2.85
N PHE A 317 15.81 -29.75 4.11
CA PHE A 317 17.05 -29.28 4.74
C PHE A 317 17.99 -30.45 5.04
N LEU A 318 18.92 -30.72 4.14
CA LEU A 318 19.86 -31.84 4.27
C LEU A 318 20.93 -31.52 5.34
N GLY A 319 21.07 -32.41 6.33
CA GLY A 319 22.11 -32.32 7.37
C GLY A 319 21.76 -31.51 8.61
N TRP A 320 20.55 -30.96 8.71
CA TRP A 320 20.05 -30.29 9.92
C TRP A 320 19.34 -31.29 10.86
N PRO A 321 19.39 -31.09 12.20
CA PRO A 321 18.69 -31.96 13.13
C PRO A 321 17.17 -31.86 12.90
N SER A 322 16.57 -32.98 12.48
CA SER A 322 15.12 -33.17 12.33
C SER A 322 14.60 -34.10 13.42
N ILE A 323 13.28 -34.09 13.66
CA ILE A 323 12.65 -35.07 14.57
C ILE A 323 12.78 -36.46 13.92
N PRO A 324 13.36 -37.47 14.59
CA PRO A 324 13.48 -38.80 14.01
C PRO A 324 12.11 -39.42 13.74
N ASN A 325 11.93 -39.87 12.50
CA ASN A 325 10.72 -40.55 12.04
C ASN A 325 10.61 -41.94 12.71
N PRO A 326 9.49 -42.31 13.36
CA PRO A 326 9.33 -43.64 13.96
C PRO A 326 9.42 -44.79 12.95
N GLU A 327 9.22 -44.51 11.65
CA GLU A 327 9.24 -45.51 10.58
C GLU A 327 10.63 -45.75 9.96
N ASP A 328 11.63 -44.89 10.20
CA ASP A 328 12.99 -45.05 9.63
C ASP A 328 13.92 -45.93 10.47
N ARG A 329 13.37 -46.84 11.29
CA ARG A 329 14.12 -47.94 11.92
C ARG A 329 14.13 -49.21 11.08
N SER A 330 14.51 -49.06 9.82
CA SER A 330 15.15 -50.10 8.99
C SER A 330 15.66 -49.37 7.75
N ASP A 331 16.91 -48.95 7.66
CA ASP A 331 18.02 -49.88 7.52
C ASP A 331 19.33 -49.14 7.81
N SER A 332 20.00 -49.52 8.88
CA SER A 332 21.38 -49.13 9.09
C SER A 332 22.26 -49.88 8.10
N ARG A 333 22.97 -49.16 7.22
CA ARG A 333 24.30 -49.61 6.76
C ARG A 333 25.15 -48.45 6.26
N SER A 334 26.12 -48.14 7.12
CA SER A 334 27.42 -47.58 6.78
C SER A 334 27.95 -48.05 5.42
N THR A 335 28.33 -47.11 4.56
CA THR A 335 29.49 -47.30 3.69
C THR A 335 30.11 -45.95 3.34
N ALA A 336 31.33 -45.76 3.81
CA ALA A 336 32.28 -44.81 3.25
C ALA A 336 32.55 -45.15 1.78
N LEU A 337 32.75 -44.14 0.92
CA LEU A 337 33.78 -44.15 -0.15
C LEU A 337 33.83 -42.82 -0.90
N ALA A 338 35.06 -42.39 -1.11
CA ALA A 338 35.49 -41.19 -1.83
C ALA A 338 35.30 -41.29 -3.35
N ARG A 339 35.20 -40.14 -4.04
CA ARG A 339 36.16 -39.62 -5.05
C ARG A 339 35.51 -38.69 -6.09
N HIS A 340 36.31 -37.64 -6.39
CA HIS A 340 36.31 -36.65 -7.47
C HIS A 340 35.23 -35.57 -7.52
#